data_AF-A0A2D7ZL87-F1
#
_entry.id   AF-A0A2D7ZL87-F1
#
_cell.length_a   1.000
_cell.length_b   1.000
_cell.length_c   1.000
_cell.angle_alpha   90.00
_cell.angle_beta   90.00
_cell.angle_gamma   90.00
#
_symmetry.space_group_name_H-M   'P 1'
#
loop_
_entity.id
_entity.type
_entity.pdbx_description
1 polymer ?
#
loop_
_entity_poly.entity_id
_entity_poly.type
_entity_poly.pdbx_seq_one_letter_code
_entity_poly.pdbx_strand_id
1 'polypeptide(L)'
;MAKKLIPMAIAYDFDGTLADGNMQEHQFLPDIGMKPKAFWEEVKRLTKEHQADEVLVYMNLMLRRADAAGVPVRRGDFKARGQAITLFEGVEGWFDRITAYGRAKGVRIEHVLVSSGNAEIFAGTPIASKFSQVYASKFMFDQNGVAAWPALAVNYTTKTQYLFRINKGAHDLSDNTKVNQFVEKKDRPVPFENMVFIGDGSTDIPCFRTVKEQGGLSIAVFKPNTKGAKSKADKYISDGRVHCALPANYSADGELDRVIKAAIDAVSARSALTSMFPEAGW
;
A
#
# COMPACT_ATOMS: atom_id res chain seq x y z
N MET A 1 -11.88 -6.28 33.35
CA MET A 1 -12.22 -6.28 31.92
C MET A 1 -10.99 -5.87 31.13
N ALA A 2 -10.62 -6.58 30.07
CA ALA A 2 -9.47 -6.17 29.24
C ALA A 2 -9.75 -4.81 28.59
N LYS A 3 -8.79 -3.88 28.65
CA LYS A 3 -8.93 -2.55 28.03
C LYS A 3 -9.06 -2.73 26.52
N LYS A 4 -10.16 -2.26 25.92
CA LYS A 4 -10.36 -2.30 24.46
C LYS A 4 -9.31 -1.40 23.81
N LEU A 5 -8.54 -1.95 22.88
CA LEU A 5 -7.49 -1.20 22.17
C LEU A 5 -8.10 -0.27 21.11
N ILE A 6 -7.48 0.89 20.92
CA ILE A 6 -7.92 1.91 19.96
C ILE A 6 -7.48 1.47 18.55
N PRO A 7 -8.38 1.34 17.57
CA PRO A 7 -8.01 0.91 16.23
C PRO A 7 -7.27 2.02 15.46
N MET A 8 -6.17 1.66 14.82
CA MET A 8 -5.38 2.52 13.94
C MET A 8 -4.87 1.70 12.76
N ALA A 9 -4.93 2.24 11.55
CA ALA A 9 -4.41 1.58 10.36
C ALA A 9 -3.22 2.35 9.80
N ILE A 10 -2.22 1.60 9.34
CA ILE A 10 -1.16 2.14 8.48
C ILE A 10 -1.31 1.46 7.13
N ALA A 11 -1.69 2.25 6.14
CA ALA A 11 -1.82 1.85 4.75
C ALA A 11 -0.51 2.17 4.01
N TYR A 12 -0.03 1.19 3.24
CA TYR A 12 1.23 1.29 2.51
C TYR A 12 0.99 1.05 1.03
N ASP A 13 1.57 1.89 0.19
CA ASP A 13 1.96 1.44 -1.14
C ASP A 13 3.15 0.44 -1.06
N PHE A 14 3.51 -0.22 -2.16
CA PHE A 14 4.59 -1.20 -2.20
C PHE A 14 5.80 -0.73 -3.01
N ASP A 15 5.61 -0.52 -4.31
CA ASP A 15 6.69 -0.27 -5.27
C ASP A 15 7.25 1.15 -5.08
N GLY A 16 8.53 1.28 -4.73
CA GLY A 16 9.13 2.56 -4.33
C GLY A 16 8.85 2.96 -2.87
N THR A 17 8.01 2.20 -2.17
CA THR A 17 7.61 2.47 -0.77
C THR A 17 8.24 1.49 0.21
N LEU A 18 8.00 0.20 0.04
CA LEU A 18 8.51 -0.91 0.87
C LEU A 18 9.65 -1.68 0.17
N ALA A 19 9.64 -1.68 -1.16
CA ALA A 19 10.67 -2.26 -2.02
C ALA A 19 11.15 -1.23 -3.04
N ASP A 20 12.37 -1.40 -3.52
CA ASP A 20 12.91 -0.54 -4.59
C ASP A 20 12.40 -1.01 -5.96
N GLY A 21 12.01 -0.05 -6.80
CA GLY A 21 11.48 -0.31 -8.14
C GLY A 21 10.14 -1.06 -8.15
N ASN A 22 9.72 -1.48 -9.35
CA ASN A 22 8.50 -2.26 -9.53
C ASN A 22 8.75 -3.75 -9.29
N MET A 23 7.88 -4.43 -8.55
CA MET A 23 8.02 -5.85 -8.21
C MET A 23 8.20 -6.78 -9.42
N GLN A 24 7.66 -6.43 -10.59
CA GLN A 24 7.78 -7.22 -11.82
C GLN A 24 9.21 -7.22 -12.36
N GLU A 25 9.98 -6.16 -12.11
CA GLU A 25 11.34 -5.99 -12.63
C GLU A 25 12.36 -6.92 -11.98
N HIS A 26 12.09 -7.37 -10.74
CA HIS A 26 13.04 -8.17 -9.95
C HIS A 26 13.28 -9.56 -10.56
N GLN A 27 12.22 -10.29 -10.89
CA GLN A 27 12.34 -11.66 -11.39
C GLN A 27 11.46 -11.95 -12.62
N PHE A 28 10.24 -11.39 -12.68
CA PHE A 28 9.32 -11.71 -13.76
C PHE A 28 9.81 -11.23 -15.14
N LEU A 29 10.28 -9.98 -15.27
CA LEU A 29 10.80 -9.47 -16.53
C LEU A 29 12.07 -10.22 -17.02
N PRO A 30 13.04 -10.54 -16.15
CA PRO A 30 14.12 -11.47 -16.48
C PRO A 30 13.64 -12.82 -17.02
N ASP A 31 12.65 -13.46 -16.39
CA ASP A 31 12.15 -14.78 -16.80
C ASP A 31 11.62 -14.78 -18.24
N ILE A 32 10.93 -13.70 -18.65
CA ILE A 32 10.40 -13.53 -20.02
C ILE A 32 11.44 -12.94 -21.00
N GLY A 33 12.69 -12.76 -20.57
CA GLY A 33 13.78 -12.24 -21.39
C GLY A 33 13.63 -10.76 -21.81
N MET A 34 12.85 -9.96 -21.06
CA MET A 34 12.61 -8.55 -21.38
C MET A 34 13.34 -7.60 -20.43
N LYS A 35 13.91 -6.53 -20.99
CA LYS A 35 14.47 -5.44 -20.19
C LYS A 35 13.34 -4.54 -19.64
N PRO A 36 13.42 -4.04 -18.40
CA PRO A 36 12.40 -3.17 -17.79
C PRO A 36 11.97 -2.01 -18.69
N LYS A 37 12.93 -1.26 -19.24
CA LYS A 37 12.66 -0.12 -20.12
C LYS A 37 11.80 -0.50 -21.34
N ALA A 38 12.13 -1.60 -22.01
CA ALA A 38 11.41 -2.05 -23.21
C ALA A 38 9.99 -2.49 -22.87
N PHE A 39 9.81 -3.21 -21.76
CA PHE A 39 8.49 -3.62 -21.29
C PHE A 39 7.60 -2.41 -20.98
N TRP A 40 8.09 -1.46 -20.18
CA TRP A 40 7.30 -0.27 -19.80
C TRP A 40 7.06 0.70 -20.95
N GLU A 41 7.96 0.79 -21.94
CA GLU A 41 7.72 1.55 -23.17
C GLU A 41 6.57 0.93 -23.99
N GLU A 42 6.52 -0.40 -24.09
CA GLU A 42 5.42 -1.09 -24.75
C GLU A 42 4.10 -0.92 -24.00
N VAL A 43 4.11 -1.04 -22.66
CA VAL A 43 2.95 -0.75 -21.82
C VAL A 43 2.44 0.66 -22.11
N LYS A 44 3.29 1.69 -22.03
CA LYS A 44 2.89 3.08 -22.28
C LYS A 44 2.36 3.30 -23.69
N ARG A 45 2.97 2.65 -24.69
CA ARG A 45 2.51 2.72 -26.08
C ARG A 45 1.09 2.15 -26.21
N LEU A 46 0.84 0.95 -25.68
CA LEU A 46 -0.47 0.29 -25.71
C LEU A 46 -1.52 1.05 -24.91
N THR A 47 -1.17 1.55 -23.72
CA THR A 47 -2.00 2.42 -22.88
C THR A 47 -2.48 3.64 -23.67
N LYS A 48 -1.56 4.33 -24.37
CA LYS A 48 -1.89 5.50 -25.17
C LYS A 48 -2.71 5.14 -26.42
N GLU A 49 -2.34 4.09 -27.13
CA GLU A 49 -3.03 3.63 -28.33
C GLU A 49 -4.50 3.28 -28.06
N HIS A 50 -4.75 2.57 -26.96
CA HIS A 50 -6.09 2.07 -26.63
C HIS A 50 -6.86 2.94 -25.63
N GLN A 51 -6.27 4.04 -25.14
CA GLN A 51 -6.83 4.84 -24.04
C GLN A 51 -7.22 3.97 -22.83
N ALA A 52 -6.33 3.03 -22.49
CA ALA A 52 -6.60 1.97 -21.53
C ALA A 52 -6.03 2.29 -20.14
N ASP A 53 -6.47 1.55 -19.12
CA ASP A 53 -5.83 1.56 -17.82
C ASP A 53 -4.44 0.89 -17.91
N GLU A 54 -3.39 1.62 -17.52
CA GLU A 54 -2.01 1.14 -17.58
C GLU A 54 -1.79 -0.15 -16.75
N VAL A 55 -2.54 -0.32 -15.66
CA VAL A 55 -2.49 -1.52 -14.81
C VAL A 55 -3.03 -2.74 -15.57
N LEU A 56 -4.18 -2.59 -16.22
CA LEU A 56 -4.76 -3.65 -17.05
C LEU A 56 -3.84 -4.00 -18.23
N VAL A 57 -3.23 -2.98 -18.85
CA VAL A 57 -2.31 -3.16 -19.97
C VAL A 57 -1.06 -3.95 -19.54
N TYR A 58 -0.37 -3.55 -18.45
CA TYR A 58 0.82 -4.28 -18.04
C TYR A 58 0.48 -5.71 -17.63
N MET A 59 -0.63 -5.91 -16.90
CA MET A 59 -1.03 -7.25 -16.47
C MET A 59 -1.36 -8.15 -17.66
N ASN A 60 -2.04 -7.64 -18.69
CA ASN A 60 -2.27 -8.39 -19.90
C ASN A 60 -0.96 -8.69 -20.66
N LEU A 61 -0.07 -7.70 -20.75
CA LEU A 61 1.21 -7.86 -21.42
C LEU A 61 2.09 -8.88 -20.72
N MET A 62 2.08 -8.94 -19.38
CA MET A 62 2.74 -9.99 -18.61
C MET A 62 2.30 -11.38 -19.09
N LEU A 63 0.99 -11.64 -19.15
CA LEU A 63 0.47 -12.95 -19.57
C LEU A 63 0.86 -13.28 -21.01
N ARG A 64 0.73 -12.33 -21.94
CA ARG A 64 1.09 -12.52 -23.35
C ARG A 64 2.58 -12.80 -23.55
N ARG A 65 3.44 -12.09 -22.82
CA ARG A 65 4.89 -12.28 -22.92
C ARG A 65 5.35 -13.57 -22.24
N ALA A 66 4.71 -13.95 -21.15
CA ALA A 66 4.97 -15.22 -20.49
C ALA A 66 4.59 -16.41 -21.39
N ASP A 67 3.42 -16.37 -22.03
CA ASP A 67 2.98 -17.39 -22.99
C ASP A 67 3.97 -17.52 -24.16
N ALA A 68 4.36 -16.41 -24.78
CA ALA A 68 5.34 -16.40 -25.88
C ALA A 68 6.73 -16.91 -25.47
N ALA A 69 7.11 -16.76 -24.20
CA ALA A 69 8.39 -17.20 -23.66
C ALA A 69 8.34 -18.60 -23.00
N GLY A 70 7.16 -19.23 -22.93
CA GLY A 70 6.99 -20.51 -22.22
C GLY A 70 7.17 -20.40 -20.69
N VAL A 71 6.97 -19.20 -20.12
CA VAL A 71 7.15 -18.93 -18.69
C VAL A 71 5.84 -19.21 -17.93
N PRO A 72 5.85 -20.02 -16.86
CA PRO A 72 4.64 -20.38 -16.15
C PRO A 72 4.13 -19.23 -15.26
N VAL A 73 2.80 -19.05 -15.24
CA VAL A 73 2.07 -17.96 -14.55
C VAL A 73 0.98 -18.50 -13.63
N ARG A 74 1.27 -19.59 -12.89
CA ARG A 74 0.40 -20.06 -11.80
C ARG A 74 0.63 -19.27 -10.53
N ARG A 75 -0.27 -19.39 -9.56
CA ARG A 75 -0.13 -18.72 -8.24
C ARG A 75 1.21 -19.04 -7.58
N GLY A 76 1.64 -20.30 -7.63
CA GLY A 76 2.93 -20.73 -7.08
C GLY A 76 4.13 -20.07 -7.76
N ASP A 77 4.06 -19.89 -9.08
CA ASP A 77 5.15 -19.27 -9.86
C ASP A 77 5.30 -17.78 -9.51
N PHE A 78 4.19 -17.04 -9.43
CA PHE A 78 4.22 -15.65 -8.98
C PHE A 78 4.73 -15.52 -7.54
N LYS A 79 4.27 -16.41 -6.65
CA LYS A 79 4.71 -16.43 -5.26
C LYS A 79 6.21 -16.69 -5.14
N ALA A 80 6.76 -17.61 -5.92
CA ALA A 80 8.20 -17.88 -5.92
C ALA A 80 9.01 -16.63 -6.31
N ARG A 81 8.56 -15.89 -7.33
CA ARG A 81 9.20 -14.64 -7.78
C ARG A 81 9.21 -13.55 -6.70
N GLY A 82 8.17 -13.50 -5.87
CA GLY A 82 8.10 -12.55 -4.74
C GLY A 82 9.19 -12.72 -3.70
N GLN A 83 9.80 -13.91 -3.59
CA GLN A 83 10.87 -14.20 -2.63
C GLN A 83 12.18 -13.49 -2.97
N ALA A 84 12.39 -13.13 -4.24
CA ALA A 84 13.59 -12.45 -4.71
C ALA A 84 13.53 -10.92 -4.52
N ILE A 85 12.38 -10.37 -4.12
CA ILE A 85 12.21 -8.92 -3.98
C ILE A 85 13.06 -8.41 -2.82
N THR A 86 13.93 -7.45 -3.12
CA THR A 86 14.72 -6.74 -2.12
C THR A 86 13.93 -5.59 -1.52
N LEU A 87 13.70 -5.65 -0.21
CA LEU A 87 13.01 -4.62 0.56
C LEU A 87 13.96 -3.48 0.96
N PHE A 88 13.40 -2.30 1.25
CA PHE A 88 14.19 -1.23 1.85
C PHE A 88 14.73 -1.60 3.23
N GLU A 89 15.79 -0.92 3.63
CA GLU A 89 16.47 -1.14 4.90
C GLU A 89 15.48 -1.05 6.08
N GLY A 90 15.52 -2.03 6.98
CA GLY A 90 14.72 -2.07 8.21
C GLY A 90 13.27 -2.54 8.05
N VAL A 91 12.77 -2.77 6.83
CA VAL A 91 11.36 -3.14 6.58
C VAL A 91 10.97 -4.46 7.24
N GLU A 92 11.83 -5.49 7.23
CA GLU A 92 11.47 -6.79 7.81
C GLU A 92 11.18 -6.72 9.32
N GLY A 93 11.95 -5.92 10.06
CA GLY A 93 11.78 -5.70 11.50
C GLY A 93 10.80 -4.58 11.85
N TRP A 94 10.25 -3.87 10.87
CA TRP A 94 9.39 -2.70 11.06
C TRP A 94 8.04 -3.07 11.70
N PHE A 95 7.33 -4.01 11.09
CA PHE A 95 5.92 -4.29 11.42
C PHE A 95 5.74 -4.76 12.86
N ASP A 96 6.59 -5.69 13.32
CA ASP A 96 6.54 -6.20 14.69
C ASP A 96 6.86 -5.11 15.71
N ARG A 97 7.85 -4.25 15.40
CA ARG A 97 8.26 -3.15 16.27
C ARG A 97 7.16 -2.10 16.43
N ILE A 98 6.55 -1.68 15.32
CA ILE A 98 5.46 -0.69 15.34
C ILE A 98 4.20 -1.28 16.00
N THR A 99 3.87 -2.54 15.73
CA THR A 99 2.75 -3.23 16.37
C THR A 99 2.95 -3.35 17.88
N ALA A 100 4.16 -3.72 18.33
CA ALA A 100 4.49 -3.80 19.75
C ALA A 100 4.40 -2.43 20.44
N TYR A 101 4.91 -1.38 19.80
CA TYR A 101 4.81 -0.02 20.31
C TYR A 101 3.35 0.44 20.43
N GLY A 102 2.54 0.21 19.39
CA GLY A 102 1.10 0.47 19.42
C GLY A 102 0.41 -0.21 20.58
N ARG A 103 0.65 -1.52 20.75
CA ARG A 103 0.07 -2.29 21.87
C ARG A 103 0.45 -1.70 23.23
N ALA A 104 1.72 -1.31 23.42
CA ALA A 104 2.19 -0.67 24.65
C ALA A 104 1.48 0.67 24.94
N LYS A 105 1.04 1.38 23.90
CA LYS A 105 0.28 2.63 23.98
C LYS A 105 -1.24 2.44 23.99
N GLY A 106 -1.73 1.20 24.05
CA GLY A 106 -3.17 0.90 24.04
C GLY A 106 -3.83 1.03 22.67
N VAL A 107 -3.04 1.03 21.60
CA VAL A 107 -3.46 1.15 20.20
C VAL A 107 -3.29 -0.20 19.49
N ARG A 108 -4.29 -0.62 18.73
CA ARG A 108 -4.24 -1.80 17.87
C ARG A 108 -3.92 -1.37 16.45
N ILE A 109 -2.72 -1.69 15.99
CA ILE A 109 -2.24 -1.37 14.66
C ILE A 109 -2.69 -2.46 13.67
N GLU A 110 -3.28 -2.04 12.56
CA GLU A 110 -3.51 -2.85 11.38
C GLU A 110 -2.61 -2.36 10.24
N HIS A 111 -1.70 -3.21 9.78
CA HIS A 111 -0.92 -2.93 8.57
C HIS A 111 -1.70 -3.40 7.35
N VAL A 112 -1.87 -2.52 6.36
CA VAL A 112 -2.68 -2.76 5.17
C VAL A 112 -1.92 -2.38 3.90
N LEU A 113 -1.90 -3.26 2.90
CA LEU A 113 -1.29 -2.96 1.61
C LEU A 113 -2.34 -2.37 0.66
N VAL A 114 -1.98 -1.29 -0.03
CA VAL A 114 -2.77 -0.64 -1.09
C VAL A 114 -1.83 -0.37 -2.27
N SER A 115 -1.66 -1.36 -3.15
CA SER A 115 -0.61 -1.37 -4.18
C SER A 115 -1.17 -1.61 -5.58
N SER A 116 -0.57 -0.97 -6.58
CA SER A 116 -0.88 -1.25 -7.99
C SER A 116 -0.26 -2.55 -8.52
N GLY A 117 0.73 -3.10 -7.79
CA GLY A 117 1.42 -4.34 -8.13
C GLY A 117 0.56 -5.59 -7.94
N ASN A 118 1.16 -6.76 -8.19
CA ASN A 118 0.45 -8.03 -8.18
C ASN A 118 0.40 -8.68 -6.79
N ALA A 119 -0.81 -8.94 -6.29
CA ALA A 119 -1.05 -9.63 -5.02
C ALA A 119 -0.36 -11.01 -4.97
N GLU A 120 -0.35 -11.74 -6.09
CA GLU A 120 0.28 -13.06 -6.17
C GLU A 120 1.82 -13.01 -6.06
N ILE A 121 2.46 -11.95 -6.55
CA ILE A 121 3.90 -11.73 -6.36
C ILE A 121 4.15 -11.27 -4.92
N PHE A 122 3.40 -10.29 -4.44
CA PHE A 122 3.51 -9.80 -3.06
C PHE A 122 3.39 -10.92 -2.01
N ALA A 123 2.52 -11.92 -2.25
CA ALA A 123 2.33 -13.08 -1.37
C ALA A 123 3.60 -13.93 -1.16
N GLY A 124 4.63 -13.75 -1.99
CA GLY A 124 5.94 -14.38 -1.87
C GLY A 124 6.93 -13.65 -0.98
N THR A 125 6.66 -12.38 -0.66
CA THR A 125 7.59 -11.54 0.09
C THR A 125 7.68 -11.98 1.57
N PRO A 126 8.82 -11.74 2.25
CA PRO A 126 8.99 -12.13 3.67
C PRO A 126 8.03 -11.38 4.61
N ILE A 127 7.45 -10.27 4.15
CA ILE A 127 6.56 -9.42 4.93
C ILE A 127 5.07 -9.67 4.67
N ALA A 128 4.70 -10.56 3.74
CA ALA A 128 3.30 -10.79 3.37
C ALA A 128 2.41 -11.15 4.58
N SER A 129 2.94 -11.94 5.52
CA SER A 129 2.25 -12.37 6.74
C SER A 129 2.01 -11.24 7.76
N LYS A 130 2.65 -10.08 7.59
CA LYS A 130 2.53 -8.93 8.49
C LYS A 130 1.29 -8.07 8.19
N PHE A 131 0.66 -8.28 7.04
CA PHE A 131 -0.47 -7.50 6.59
C PHE A 131 -1.78 -8.14 6.98
N SER A 132 -2.61 -7.36 7.67
CA SER A 132 -3.99 -7.75 7.99
C SER A 132 -4.87 -7.82 6.75
N GLN A 133 -4.59 -6.96 5.75
CA GLN A 133 -5.28 -6.91 4.48
C GLN A 133 -4.33 -6.53 3.34
N VAL A 134 -4.60 -7.09 2.16
CA VAL A 134 -3.84 -6.84 0.94
C VAL A 134 -4.80 -6.44 -0.17
N TYR A 135 -4.79 -5.16 -0.51
CA TYR A 135 -5.48 -4.60 -1.68
C TYR A 135 -4.46 -4.35 -2.77
N ALA A 136 -4.32 -5.33 -3.65
CA ALA A 136 -3.40 -5.27 -4.78
C ALA A 136 -4.05 -5.84 -6.03
N SER A 137 -3.52 -5.45 -7.19
CA SER A 137 -3.97 -5.98 -8.49
C SER A 137 -3.78 -7.50 -8.51
N LYS A 138 -4.72 -8.25 -9.08
CA LYS A 138 -4.68 -9.73 -9.03
C LYS A 138 -5.27 -10.38 -10.26
N PHE A 139 -4.86 -11.62 -10.52
CA PHE A 139 -5.33 -12.38 -11.67
C PHE A 139 -6.51 -13.30 -11.33
N MET A 140 -7.33 -13.58 -12.33
CA MET A 140 -8.23 -14.74 -12.34
C MET A 140 -7.45 -15.93 -12.89
N PHE A 141 -7.73 -17.12 -12.37
CA PHE A 141 -7.04 -18.34 -12.75
C PHE A 141 -8.02 -19.32 -13.39
N ASP A 142 -7.57 -20.04 -14.40
CA ASP A 142 -8.34 -21.09 -15.06
C ASP A 142 -8.40 -22.38 -14.22
N GLN A 143 -9.06 -23.42 -14.75
CA GLN A 143 -9.16 -24.73 -14.10
C GLN A 143 -7.82 -25.44 -13.86
N ASN A 144 -6.76 -25.05 -14.58
CA ASN A 144 -5.40 -25.58 -14.43
C ASN A 144 -4.54 -24.72 -13.49
N GLY A 145 -5.13 -23.69 -12.88
CA GLY A 145 -4.44 -22.76 -12.00
C GLY A 145 -3.49 -21.81 -12.72
N VAL A 146 -3.67 -21.59 -14.03
CA VAL A 146 -2.89 -20.64 -14.86
C VAL A 146 -3.61 -19.28 -14.89
N ALA A 147 -2.88 -18.19 -14.71
CA ALA A 147 -3.47 -16.85 -14.78
C ALA A 147 -4.01 -16.56 -16.19
N ALA A 148 -5.30 -16.26 -16.29
CA ALA A 148 -6.01 -16.10 -17.56
C ALA A 148 -6.27 -14.63 -17.91
N TRP A 149 -6.65 -13.80 -16.93
CA TRP A 149 -6.88 -12.37 -17.13
C TRP A 149 -6.75 -11.57 -15.82
N PRO A 150 -6.66 -10.22 -15.87
CA PRO A 150 -6.76 -9.37 -14.68
C PRO A 150 -8.14 -9.50 -14.01
N ALA A 151 -8.18 -9.90 -12.74
CA ALA A 151 -9.41 -9.94 -11.93
C ALA A 151 -9.66 -8.62 -11.19
N LEU A 152 -8.61 -7.88 -10.89
CA LEU A 152 -8.66 -6.58 -10.21
C LEU A 152 -7.48 -5.74 -10.64
N ALA A 153 -7.74 -4.49 -11.02
CA ALA A 153 -6.72 -3.47 -11.21
C ALA A 153 -6.85 -2.44 -10.07
N VAL A 154 -5.76 -2.23 -9.34
CA VAL A 154 -5.61 -1.15 -8.39
C VAL A 154 -4.76 -0.08 -9.07
N ASN A 155 -5.38 1.03 -9.44
CA ASN A 155 -4.74 2.18 -10.07
C ASN A 155 -4.73 3.39 -9.12
N TYR A 156 -4.08 4.48 -9.55
CA TYR A 156 -3.88 5.68 -8.74
C TYR A 156 -5.19 6.29 -8.17
N THR A 157 -6.33 6.18 -8.86
CA THR A 157 -7.61 6.68 -8.34
C THR A 157 -8.27 5.66 -7.41
N THR A 158 -8.33 4.39 -7.82
CA THR A 158 -9.02 3.32 -7.09
C THR A 158 -8.32 2.95 -5.78
N LYS A 159 -7.03 3.26 -5.61
CA LYS A 159 -6.34 3.16 -4.30
C LYS A 159 -7.15 3.82 -3.17
N THR A 160 -7.77 4.97 -3.44
CA THR A 160 -8.58 5.71 -2.44
C THR A 160 -9.80 4.92 -1.95
N GLN A 161 -10.43 4.12 -2.81
CA GLN A 161 -11.56 3.26 -2.43
C GLN A 161 -11.19 2.32 -1.28
N TYR A 162 -9.96 1.80 -1.30
CA TYR A 162 -9.50 0.88 -0.27
C TYR A 162 -9.30 1.57 1.09
N LEU A 163 -8.97 2.86 1.09
CA LEU A 163 -8.95 3.65 2.33
C LEU A 163 -10.35 3.75 2.95
N PHE A 164 -11.38 3.98 2.12
CA PHE A 164 -12.77 3.96 2.59
C PHE A 164 -13.22 2.56 3.05
N ARG A 165 -12.73 1.50 2.40
CA ARG A 165 -12.98 0.11 2.85
C ARG A 165 -12.35 -0.18 4.21
N ILE A 166 -11.12 0.27 4.47
CA ILE A 166 -10.49 0.20 5.79
C ILE A 166 -11.33 0.99 6.80
N ASN A 167 -11.70 2.23 6.43
CA ASN A 167 -12.46 3.13 7.29
C ASN A 167 -13.80 2.53 7.76
N LYS A 168 -14.50 1.80 6.87
CA LYS A 168 -15.81 1.18 7.14
C LYS A 168 -15.74 -0.30 7.54
N GLY A 169 -14.55 -0.92 7.59
CA GLY A 169 -14.41 -2.38 7.78
C GLY A 169 -15.07 -3.21 6.67
N ALA A 170 -15.09 -2.70 5.44
CA ALA A 170 -15.69 -3.31 4.25
C ALA A 170 -14.63 -4.06 3.41
N HIS A 171 -14.05 -5.09 4.01
CA HIS A 171 -12.88 -5.80 3.46
C HIS A 171 -13.20 -6.76 2.30
N ASP A 172 -14.44 -7.27 2.23
CA ASP A 172 -14.85 -8.10 1.10
C ASP A 172 -14.98 -7.25 -0.17
N LEU A 173 -14.13 -7.56 -1.16
CA LEU A 173 -14.07 -6.83 -2.42
C LEU A 173 -15.27 -7.08 -3.32
N SER A 174 -15.96 -8.20 -3.14
CA SER A 174 -17.19 -8.52 -3.88
C SER A 174 -18.43 -7.82 -3.29
N ASP A 175 -18.34 -7.41 -2.02
CA ASP A 175 -19.41 -6.68 -1.33
C ASP A 175 -19.33 -5.18 -1.66
N ASN A 176 -20.14 -4.77 -2.63
CA ASN A 176 -20.33 -3.38 -3.01
C ASN A 176 -21.35 -2.65 -2.13
N THR A 177 -22.17 -3.38 -1.36
CA THR A 177 -23.21 -2.77 -0.54
C THR A 177 -22.60 -2.17 0.71
N LYS A 178 -21.75 -2.91 1.42
CA LYS A 178 -21.16 -2.48 2.69
C LYS A 178 -20.25 -1.25 2.57
N VAL A 179 -19.48 -1.14 1.48
CA VAL A 179 -18.62 0.05 1.25
C VAL A 179 -19.45 1.31 0.94
N ASN A 180 -20.64 1.15 0.35
CA ASN A 180 -21.53 2.26 -0.02
C ASN A 180 -22.51 2.65 1.09
N GLN A 181 -22.72 1.78 2.09
CA GLN A 181 -23.52 2.11 3.26
C GLN A 181 -22.94 3.34 3.99
N PHE A 182 -23.86 4.22 4.41
CA PHE A 182 -23.51 5.30 5.30
C PHE A 182 -23.16 4.74 6.67
N VAL A 183 -22.00 5.14 7.19
CA VAL A 183 -21.53 4.79 8.53
C VAL A 183 -21.15 6.11 9.21
N GLU A 184 -21.84 6.42 10.31
CA GLU A 184 -21.54 7.59 11.11
C GLU A 184 -20.08 7.57 11.56
N LYS A 185 -19.46 8.75 11.68
CA LYS A 185 -18.03 8.87 11.96
C LYS A 185 -17.59 8.10 13.22
N LYS A 186 -18.41 8.14 14.28
CA LYS A 186 -18.18 7.46 15.56
C LYS A 186 -18.24 5.93 15.48
N ASP A 187 -18.97 5.39 14.50
CA ASP A 187 -19.21 3.95 14.34
C ASP A 187 -18.25 3.31 13.32
N ARG A 188 -17.38 4.11 12.70
CA ARG A 188 -16.37 3.64 11.76
C ARG A 188 -15.30 2.81 12.48
N PRO A 189 -15.05 1.55 12.06
CA PRO A 189 -14.04 0.71 12.69
C PRO A 189 -12.65 1.31 12.75
N VAL A 190 -12.24 2.09 11.74
CA VAL A 190 -10.97 2.83 11.73
C VAL A 190 -11.22 4.25 11.22
N PRO A 191 -11.39 5.26 12.10
CA PRO A 191 -11.51 6.65 11.68
C PRO A 191 -10.29 7.11 10.87
N PHE A 192 -10.48 8.05 9.94
CA PHE A 192 -9.37 8.54 9.11
C PHE A 192 -8.31 9.26 9.94
N GLU A 193 -8.70 9.88 11.05
CA GLU A 193 -7.80 10.50 12.02
C GLU A 193 -6.85 9.49 12.68
N ASN A 194 -7.22 8.20 12.65
CA ASN A 194 -6.41 7.08 13.11
C ASN A 194 -5.78 6.34 11.92
N MET A 195 -5.68 6.97 10.74
CA MET A 195 -5.08 6.37 9.55
C MET A 195 -3.79 7.09 9.18
N VAL A 196 -2.78 6.30 8.86
CA VAL A 196 -1.55 6.78 8.23
C VAL A 196 -1.49 6.20 6.82
N PHE A 197 -1.09 7.00 5.84
CA PHE A 197 -0.78 6.51 4.50
C PHE A 197 0.68 6.82 4.15
N ILE A 198 1.42 5.80 3.73
CA ILE A 198 2.82 5.89 3.32
C ILE A 198 2.93 5.46 1.86
N GLY A 199 3.50 6.32 1.00
CA GLY A 199 3.65 6.05 -0.42
C GLY A 199 4.82 6.80 -1.05
N ASP A 200 5.20 6.45 -2.27
CA ASP A 200 6.39 6.98 -2.95
C ASP A 200 6.08 8.25 -3.77
N GLY A 201 4.82 8.52 -4.08
CA GLY A 201 4.42 9.76 -4.74
C GLY A 201 3.37 9.62 -5.82
N SER A 202 3.82 9.47 -7.06
CA SER A 202 3.05 9.85 -8.25
C SER A 202 1.68 9.20 -8.37
N THR A 203 1.54 7.94 -7.93
CA THR A 203 0.26 7.22 -7.96
C THR A 203 -0.55 7.37 -6.68
N ASP A 204 0.04 7.94 -5.63
CA ASP A 204 -0.53 8.02 -4.28
C ASP A 204 -1.10 9.39 -3.94
N ILE A 205 -0.95 10.39 -4.81
CA ILE A 205 -1.46 11.76 -4.60
C ILE A 205 -2.93 11.77 -4.14
N PRO A 206 -3.87 11.00 -4.75
CA PRO A 206 -5.25 10.96 -4.26
C PRO A 206 -5.37 10.40 -2.84
N CYS A 207 -4.58 9.37 -2.49
CA CYS A 207 -4.55 8.79 -1.15
C CYS A 207 -3.98 9.77 -0.12
N PHE A 208 -2.88 10.44 -0.45
CA PHE A 208 -2.29 11.46 0.41
C PHE A 208 -3.27 12.57 0.73
N ARG A 209 -3.95 13.10 -0.28
CA ARG A 209 -4.96 14.15 -0.06
C ARG A 209 -6.13 13.64 0.77
N THR A 210 -6.67 12.46 0.43
CA THR A 210 -7.81 11.87 1.13
C THR A 210 -7.51 11.69 2.63
N VAL A 211 -6.39 11.06 2.98
CA VAL A 211 -6.03 10.84 4.40
C VAL A 211 -5.78 12.16 5.11
N LYS A 212 -5.06 13.10 4.50
CA LYS A 212 -4.73 14.40 5.09
C LYS A 212 -5.96 15.27 5.34
N GLU A 213 -6.83 15.40 4.33
CA GLU A 213 -8.05 16.22 4.43
C GLU A 213 -9.05 15.64 5.45
N GLN A 214 -9.00 14.32 5.68
CA GLN A 214 -9.82 13.63 6.68
C GLN A 214 -9.13 13.54 8.06
N GLY A 215 -8.04 14.28 8.29
CA GLY A 215 -7.38 14.40 9.59
C GLY A 215 -6.39 13.29 9.96
N GLY A 216 -6.08 12.38 9.03
CA GLY A 216 -5.03 11.37 9.17
C GLY A 216 -3.65 11.88 8.75
N LEU A 217 -2.65 11.00 8.79
CA LEU A 217 -1.26 11.34 8.50
C LEU A 217 -0.80 10.77 7.14
N SER A 218 -0.58 11.66 6.17
CA SER A 218 0.03 11.31 4.88
C SER A 218 1.53 11.56 4.86
N ILE A 219 2.32 10.54 4.50
CA ILE A 219 3.79 10.56 4.44
C ILE A 219 4.25 10.14 3.05
N ALA A 220 5.03 10.99 2.39
CA ALA A 220 5.78 10.58 1.20
C ALA A 220 7.11 9.94 1.63
N VAL A 221 7.52 8.85 0.99
CA VAL A 221 8.86 8.30 1.12
C VAL A 221 9.63 8.41 -0.18
N PHE A 222 10.96 8.45 -0.09
CA PHE A 222 11.81 8.47 -1.27
C PHE A 222 13.04 7.59 -1.09
N LYS A 223 13.53 7.02 -2.19
CA LYS A 223 14.75 6.21 -2.17
C LYS A 223 15.94 7.03 -1.63
N PRO A 224 16.59 6.57 -0.54
CA PRO A 224 17.79 7.23 -0.02
C PRO A 224 18.92 7.28 -1.06
N ASN A 225 19.84 8.23 -0.91
CA ASN A 225 21.03 8.36 -1.76
C ASN A 225 20.78 8.47 -3.27
N THR A 226 19.56 8.85 -3.67
CA THR A 226 19.17 9.02 -5.08
C THR A 226 19.05 10.50 -5.44
N LYS A 227 19.83 10.94 -6.43
CA LYS A 227 19.86 12.34 -6.87
C LYS A 227 18.47 12.82 -7.29
N GLY A 228 18.00 13.91 -6.70
CA GLY A 228 16.70 14.53 -7.03
C GLY A 228 15.48 13.88 -6.38
N ALA A 229 15.61 12.70 -5.75
CA ALA A 229 14.48 12.00 -5.12
C ALA A 229 13.88 12.82 -3.97
N LYS A 230 14.73 13.37 -3.09
CA LYS A 230 14.31 14.27 -2.01
C LYS A 230 13.58 15.51 -2.55
N SER A 231 14.16 16.20 -3.54
CA SER A 231 13.53 17.40 -4.13
C SER A 231 12.17 17.11 -4.76
N LYS A 232 11.99 15.94 -5.39
CA LYS A 232 10.68 15.50 -5.90
C LYS A 232 9.69 15.28 -4.74
N ALA A 233 10.13 14.65 -3.66
CA ALA A 233 9.27 14.39 -2.50
C ALA A 233 8.92 15.69 -1.73
N ASP A 234 9.86 16.63 -1.61
CA ASP A 234 9.64 17.95 -1.00
C ASP A 234 8.57 18.76 -1.76
N LYS A 235 8.43 18.57 -3.07
CA LYS A 235 7.32 19.18 -3.84
C LYS A 235 5.94 18.72 -3.36
N TYR A 236 5.82 17.48 -2.88
CA TYR A 236 4.54 17.01 -2.32
C TYR A 236 4.20 17.73 -1.01
N ILE A 237 5.20 18.19 -0.25
CA ILE A 237 4.99 19.05 0.92
C ILE A 237 4.56 20.44 0.46
N SER A 238 5.29 21.06 -0.47
CA SER A 238 4.99 22.43 -0.93
C SER A 238 3.61 22.54 -1.59
N ASP A 239 3.19 21.49 -2.30
CA ASP A 239 1.86 21.39 -2.92
C ASP A 239 0.76 21.05 -1.90
N GLY A 240 1.09 20.95 -0.61
CA GLY A 240 0.15 20.66 0.46
C GLY A 240 -0.40 19.22 0.45
N ARG A 241 0.21 18.29 -0.29
CA ARG A 241 -0.31 16.91 -0.48
C ARG A 241 0.00 15.99 0.70
N VAL A 242 1.17 16.12 1.31
CA VAL A 242 1.60 15.31 2.47
C VAL A 242 1.93 16.19 3.67
N HIS A 243 2.17 15.56 4.83
CA HIS A 243 2.67 16.24 6.03
C HIS A 243 4.19 16.28 6.06
N CYS A 244 4.83 15.21 5.61
CA CYS A 244 6.28 15.10 5.54
C CYS A 244 6.72 14.19 4.38
N ALA A 245 7.99 14.33 4.01
CA ALA A 245 8.69 13.52 3.04
C ALA A 245 9.97 12.99 3.69
N LEU A 246 10.12 11.67 3.78
CA LEU A 246 11.19 11.01 4.53
C LEU A 246 11.94 9.99 3.66
N PRO A 247 13.22 9.68 3.95
CA PRO A 247 13.88 8.56 3.30
C PRO A 247 13.13 7.25 3.55
N ALA A 248 13.06 6.38 2.53
CA ALA A 248 12.56 5.01 2.66
C ALA A 248 13.59 4.15 3.43
N ASN A 249 13.68 4.41 4.73
CA ASN A 249 14.48 3.67 5.70
C ASN A 249 13.60 3.44 6.93
N TYR A 250 13.38 2.16 7.22
CA TYR A 250 12.47 1.68 8.24
C TYR A 250 13.24 1.12 9.46
N SER A 251 14.51 1.48 9.61
CA SER A 251 15.34 1.09 10.76
C SER A 251 14.83 1.72 12.06
N ALA A 252 15.13 1.06 13.18
CA ALA A 252 14.76 1.54 14.51
C ALA A 252 15.35 2.94 14.76
N ASP A 253 14.57 3.81 15.41
CA ASP A 253 14.94 5.18 15.78
C ASP A 253 15.30 6.09 14.60
N GLY A 254 15.04 5.67 13.36
CA GLY A 254 15.07 6.50 12.17
C GLY A 254 13.92 7.52 12.12
N GLU A 255 13.95 8.43 11.14
CA GLU A 255 12.95 9.51 11.03
C GLU A 255 11.53 8.96 10.87
N LEU A 256 11.33 7.98 9.99
CA LEU A 256 10.02 7.37 9.75
C LEU A 256 9.50 6.64 11.00
N ASP A 257 10.37 5.93 11.71
CA ASP A 257 10.05 5.24 12.96
C ASP A 257 9.56 6.22 14.05
N ARG A 258 10.25 7.35 14.21
CA ARG A 258 9.87 8.40 15.17
C ARG A 258 8.54 9.04 14.82
N VAL A 259 8.31 9.37 13.55
CA VAL A 259 7.05 9.98 13.09
C VAL A 259 5.87 9.04 13.32
N ILE A 260 6.01 7.75 13.02
CA ILE A 260 4.95 6.78 13.24
C ILE A 260 4.67 6.56 14.73
N LYS A 261 5.71 6.48 15.57
CA LYS A 261 5.54 6.43 17.04
C LYS A 261 4.82 7.66 17.57
N ALA A 262 5.14 8.86 17.07
CA ALA A 262 4.44 10.10 17.44
C ALA A 262 2.97 10.09 17.00
N ALA A 263 2.65 9.56 15.81
CA ALA A 263 1.27 9.39 15.36
C ALA A 263 0.47 8.44 16.26
N ILE A 264 1.09 7.34 16.70
CA ILE A 264 0.50 6.40 17.66
C ILE A 264 0.21 7.10 19.00
N ASP A 265 1.17 7.88 19.50
CA ASP A 265 1.01 8.65 20.73
C ASP A 265 -0.12 9.67 20.63
N ALA A 266 -0.25 10.36 19.49
CA ALA A 266 -1.35 11.29 19.24
C ALA A 266 -2.72 10.60 19.25
N VAL A 267 -2.84 9.41 18.62
CA VAL A 267 -4.08 8.61 18.66
C VAL A 267 -4.43 8.20 20.10
N SER A 268 -3.44 7.74 20.86
CA SER A 268 -3.61 7.35 22.26
C SER A 268 -4.07 8.53 23.13
N ALA A 269 -3.42 9.69 22.99
CA ALA A 269 -3.76 10.90 23.73
C ALA A 269 -5.15 11.44 23.37
N ARG A 270 -5.50 11.49 22.07
CA ARG A 270 -6.83 11.91 21.62
C ARG A 270 -7.92 11.02 22.20
N SER A 271 -7.74 9.71 22.17
CA SER A 271 -8.72 8.78 22.75
C SER A 271 -8.89 8.94 24.26
N ALA A 272 -7.80 9.26 24.98
CA ALA A 272 -7.89 9.56 26.41
C ALA A 272 -8.73 10.83 26.66
N LEU A 273 -8.54 11.88 25.86
CA LEU A 273 -9.35 13.10 25.93
C LEU A 273 -10.83 12.85 25.60
N THR A 274 -11.14 12.11 24.53
CA THR A 274 -12.52 11.75 24.19
C THR A 274 -13.21 10.96 25.30
N SER A 275 -12.45 10.12 26.03
CA SER A 275 -12.98 9.36 27.17
C SER A 275 -13.28 10.25 28.38
N MET A 276 -12.53 11.35 28.57
CA MET A 276 -12.76 12.34 29.63
C MET A 276 -13.91 13.30 29.29
N PHE A 277 -14.08 13.63 28.00
CA PHE A 277 -15.08 14.57 27.51
C PHE A 277 -15.88 13.98 26.33
N PRO A 278 -16.81 13.04 26.57
CA PRO A 278 -17.52 12.33 25.51
C PRO A 278 -18.41 13.23 24.64
N GLU A 279 -18.86 14.38 25.18
CA GLU A 279 -19.73 15.34 24.48
C GLU A 279 -18.94 16.36 23.64
N ALA A 280 -17.63 16.45 23.83
CA ALA A 280 -16.78 17.34 23.06
C ALA A 280 -16.30 16.59 21.81
N GLY A 281 -16.77 17.02 20.63
CA GLY A 281 -16.46 16.39 19.34
C GLY A 281 -15.02 16.64 18.87
N TRP A 282 -14.05 16.01 19.53
CA TRP A 282 -12.62 16.02 19.18
C TRP A 282 -12.25 15.07 18.04
#